data_AF-A0A2M7DZU0-F1
#
_entry.id   AF-A0A2M7DZU0-F1
#
_cell.length_a   1.000
_cell.length_b   1.000
_cell.length_c   1.000
_cell.angle_alpha   90.00
_cell.angle_beta   90.00
_cell.angle_gamma   90.00
#
_symmetry.space_group_name_H-M   'P 1'
#
loop_
_entity.id
_entity.type
_entity.pdbx_description
1 polymer ?
#
loop_
_entity_poly.entity_id
_entity_poly.type
_entity_poly.pdbx_seq_one_letter_code
_entity_poly.pdbx_strand_id
1 'polypeptide(L)'
;MFKKEHLQKGFNYDFNCSIHIGFGSGFTGITELLYLLKNEELKKIFKEVMEKFGIGDKPGANKLRKHGQRYEANPDNFPKSKRLISGDGIIEPIGWLRIISENEAKELSTHKSNKAPASQPPVITTPKEPYKPTYFTGKLQPGAIVDAQLVATDTFNPKIKIFRLFLFEPGKEQEVKLNYFAYLPLSTLAKVKITNVQNGKVINISFVKQLK
;
A
#
# COMPACT_ATOMS: atom_id res chain seq x y z
N MET A 1 16.30 13.16 29.03
CA MET A 1 16.07 11.77 29.51
C MET A 1 14.58 11.64 29.79
N PHE A 2 13.81 10.94 28.93
CA PHE A 2 12.37 10.77 29.15
C PHE A 2 12.14 9.92 30.41
N LYS A 3 11.53 10.50 31.46
CA LYS A 3 11.22 9.77 32.69
C LYS A 3 10.14 8.72 32.41
N LYS A 4 10.40 7.46 32.80
CA LYS A 4 9.49 6.30 32.65
C LYS A 4 8.07 6.56 33.21
N GLU A 5 7.96 7.47 34.18
CA GLU A 5 6.71 7.85 34.84
C GLU A 5 5.67 8.47 33.88
N HIS A 6 6.09 9.16 32.82
CA HIS A 6 5.16 9.73 31.84
C HIS A 6 4.54 8.67 30.92
N LEU A 7 5.24 7.56 30.68
CA LEU A 7 4.69 6.42 29.93
C LEU A 7 3.65 5.70 30.79
N GLN A 8 3.90 5.48 32.08
CA GLN A 8 2.95 4.78 32.95
C GLN A 8 1.61 5.49 33.12
N LYS A 9 1.59 6.84 33.16
CA LYS A 9 0.33 7.60 33.22
C LYS A 9 -0.48 7.58 31.92
N GLY A 10 0.16 7.32 30.78
CA GLY A 10 -0.52 7.24 29.47
C GLY A 10 -1.21 5.91 29.19
N PHE A 11 -0.85 4.84 29.90
CA PHE A 11 -1.35 3.47 29.65
C PHE A 11 -2.13 2.85 30.82
N ASN A 12 -2.21 3.51 31.98
CA ASN A 12 -3.01 3.06 33.13
C ASN A 12 -4.42 3.67 33.11
N TYR A 13 -5.21 3.37 32.09
CA TYR A 13 -6.63 3.71 32.07
C TYR A 13 -7.44 2.55 31.49
N ASP A 14 -8.53 2.18 32.17
CA ASP A 14 -9.59 1.26 31.72
C ASP A 14 -10.41 1.86 30.57
N PHE A 15 -9.75 2.31 29.50
CA PHE A 15 -10.43 2.82 28.32
C PHE A 15 -10.01 2.06 27.08
N ASN A 16 -11.04 1.69 26.32
CA ASN A 16 -10.94 1.32 24.92
C ASN A 16 -10.31 2.46 24.14
N CYS A 17 -8.98 2.43 24.04
CA CYS A 17 -8.20 3.48 23.41
C CYS A 17 -7.89 3.08 21.96
N SER A 18 -8.29 3.93 21.02
CA SER A 18 -7.93 3.79 19.62
C SER A 18 -6.71 4.62 19.32
N ILE A 19 -5.68 3.99 18.77
CA ILE A 19 -4.44 4.65 18.38
C ILE A 19 -4.23 4.53 16.87
N HIS A 20 -3.63 5.57 16.31
CA HIS A 20 -3.10 5.55 14.95
C HIS A 20 -1.69 4.99 14.95
N ILE A 21 -1.41 4.02 14.08
CA ILE A 21 -0.07 3.48 13.89
C ILE A 21 0.28 3.34 12.42
N GLY A 22 1.56 3.59 12.13
CA GLY A 22 2.15 3.27 10.85
C GLY A 22 1.62 4.10 9.68
N PHE A 23 1.96 3.63 8.48
CA PHE A 23 1.86 4.38 7.23
C PHE A 23 0.42 4.64 6.75
N GLY A 24 -0.56 3.88 7.26
CA GLY A 24 -1.97 4.00 6.92
C GLY A 24 -2.65 5.24 7.52
N SER A 25 -2.13 5.73 8.64
CA SER A 25 -2.73 6.80 9.46
C SER A 25 -2.79 8.17 8.78
N GLY A 26 -2.01 8.37 7.71
CA GLY A 26 -1.99 9.59 6.94
C GLY A 26 -1.45 10.80 7.71
N PHE A 27 -1.50 11.98 7.07
CA PHE A 27 -0.90 13.20 7.62
C PHE A 27 -1.60 13.66 8.91
N THR A 28 -2.92 13.51 8.99
CA THR A 28 -3.75 13.84 10.16
C THR A 28 -3.45 12.98 11.38
N GLY A 29 -3.01 11.73 11.18
CA GLY A 29 -2.73 10.80 12.27
C GLY A 29 -1.29 10.84 12.80
N ILE A 30 -0.36 11.44 12.06
CA ILE A 30 1.08 11.46 12.40
C ILE A 30 1.63 12.86 12.67
N THR A 31 0.85 13.91 12.40
CA THR A 31 1.25 15.30 12.62
C THR A 31 0.21 16.03 13.45
N GLU A 32 0.60 17.16 14.02
CA GLU A 32 -0.29 18.08 14.74
C GLU A 32 -1.21 18.89 13.80
N LEU A 33 -1.46 18.42 12.57
CA LEU A 33 -2.26 19.12 11.57
C LEU A 33 -3.61 19.59 12.13
N LEU A 34 -4.32 18.73 12.86
CA LEU A 34 -5.61 19.10 13.44
C LEU A 34 -5.53 20.24 14.46
N TYR A 35 -4.39 20.36 15.16
CA TYR A 35 -4.15 21.46 16.07
C TYR A 35 -3.86 22.76 15.28
N LEU A 36 -3.02 22.68 14.24
CA LEU A 36 -2.72 23.81 13.35
C LEU A 36 -3.97 24.36 12.66
N LEU A 37 -4.89 23.50 12.23
CA LEU A 37 -6.13 23.88 11.55
C LEU A 37 -7.19 24.48 12.48
N LYS A 38 -7.13 24.23 13.79
CA LYS A 38 -8.11 24.75 14.77
C LYS A 38 -7.86 26.21 15.15
N ASN A 39 -6.65 26.71 14.94
CA ASN A 39 -6.26 28.09 15.24
C ASN A 39 -6.00 28.83 13.91
N GLU A 40 -6.73 29.90 13.64
CA GLU A 40 -6.65 30.62 12.37
C GLU A 40 -5.27 31.26 12.11
N GLU A 41 -4.57 31.72 13.14
CA GLU A 41 -3.22 32.25 12.99
C GLU A 41 -2.23 31.14 12.61
N LEU A 42 -2.30 30.00 13.29
CA LEU A 42 -1.47 28.84 12.98
C LEU A 42 -1.81 28.26 11.60
N LYS A 43 -3.09 28.26 11.21
CA LYS A 43 -3.54 27.85 9.89
C LYS A 43 -2.95 28.73 8.79
N LYS A 44 -2.88 30.05 9.02
CA LYS A 44 -2.24 30.98 8.08
C LYS A 44 -0.74 30.70 7.94
N ILE A 45 -0.02 30.52 9.06
CA ILE A 45 1.40 30.14 9.05
C ILE A 45 1.59 28.81 8.30
N PHE A 46 0.72 27.83 8.58
CA PHE A 46 0.77 26.55 7.91
C PHE A 46 0.51 26.67 6.39
N LYS A 47 -0.42 27.53 5.96
CA LYS A 47 -0.62 27.85 4.54
C LYS A 47 0.66 28.35 3.88
N GLU A 48 1.37 29.29 4.51
CA GLU A 48 2.64 29.83 3.99
C GLU A 48 3.72 28.75 3.87
N VAL A 49 3.81 27.87 4.88
CA VAL A 49 4.73 26.71 4.84
C VAL A 49 4.34 25.77 3.70
N MET A 50 3.06 25.47 3.52
CA MET A 50 2.59 24.62 2.42
C MET A 50 2.96 25.21 1.06
N GLU A 51 2.74 26.51 0.85
CA GLU A 51 3.06 27.19 -0.41
C GLU A 51 4.56 27.21 -0.69
N LYS A 52 5.37 27.50 0.34
CA LYS A 52 6.83 27.57 0.23
C LYS A 52 7.47 26.22 -0.09
N PHE A 53 6.98 25.14 0.50
CA PHE A 53 7.54 23.79 0.33
C PHE A 53 6.76 22.93 -0.66
N GLY A 54 5.68 23.44 -1.25
CA GLY A 54 4.82 22.69 -2.17
C GLY A 54 4.08 21.52 -1.51
N ILE A 55 3.79 21.61 -0.21
CA ILE A 55 3.10 20.54 0.53
C ILE A 55 1.64 20.49 0.08
N GLY A 56 1.22 19.35 -0.47
CA GLY A 56 -0.13 19.20 -1.01
C GLY A 56 -0.28 19.67 -2.46
N ASP A 57 0.81 20.10 -3.10
CA ASP A 57 0.83 20.39 -4.53
C ASP A 57 0.82 19.09 -5.36
N LYS A 58 0.25 19.15 -6.57
CA LYS A 58 0.20 18.00 -7.47
C LYS A 58 1.60 17.75 -8.05
N PRO A 59 2.13 16.50 -8.01
CA PRO A 59 3.40 16.18 -8.64
C PRO A 59 3.43 16.61 -10.11
N GLY A 60 4.44 17.40 -10.48
CA GLY A 60 4.60 17.92 -11.84
C GLY A 60 3.74 19.14 -12.18
N ALA A 61 2.93 19.67 -11.26
CA ALA A 61 2.12 20.87 -11.51
C ALA A 61 2.96 22.07 -11.96
N ASN A 62 4.19 22.22 -11.46
CA ASN A 62 5.12 23.27 -11.87
C ASN A 62 5.31 23.33 -13.40
N LYS A 63 5.26 22.20 -14.11
CA LYS A 63 5.44 22.14 -15.57
C LYS A 63 4.18 22.53 -16.36
N LEU A 64 3.02 22.48 -15.71
CA LEU A 64 1.70 22.74 -16.32
C LEU A 64 1.18 24.15 -16.02
N ARG A 65 1.83 24.87 -15.10
CA ARG A 65 1.43 26.23 -14.73
C ARG A 65 1.78 27.21 -15.85
N LYS A 66 0.86 28.14 -16.11
CA LYS A 66 1.12 29.28 -16.99
C LYS A 66 2.13 30.22 -16.33
N HIS A 67 2.79 31.05 -17.14
CA HIS A 67 3.70 32.07 -16.63
C HIS A 67 2.98 32.93 -15.57
N GLY A 68 3.58 33.05 -14.38
CA GLY A 68 3.03 33.81 -13.26
C GLY A 68 2.05 33.06 -12.34
N GLN A 69 1.58 31.86 -12.71
CA GLN A 69 0.77 31.04 -11.80
C GLN A 69 1.65 30.40 -10.72
N ARG A 70 1.22 30.52 -9.47
CA ARG A 70 1.87 29.90 -8.30
C ARG A 70 0.99 28.81 -7.70
N TYR A 71 1.59 27.97 -6.88
CA TYR A 71 0.84 27.07 -6.03
C TYR A 71 0.11 27.90 -4.96
N GLU A 72 -1.20 27.72 -4.83
CA GLU A 72 -1.99 28.28 -3.75
C GLU A 72 -2.46 27.14 -2.85
N ALA A 73 -2.05 27.17 -1.59
CA ALA A 73 -2.40 26.11 -0.64
C ALA A 73 -3.80 26.35 -0.08
N ASN A 74 -4.52 25.25 0.15
CA ASN A 74 -5.79 25.24 0.87
C ASN A 74 -5.65 24.26 2.04
N PRO A 75 -5.32 24.77 3.25
CA PRO A 75 -5.18 23.94 4.45
C PRO A 75 -6.44 23.17 4.82
N ASP A 76 -7.63 23.75 4.64
CA ASP A 76 -8.90 23.12 5.01
C ASP A 76 -9.20 21.87 4.17
N ASN A 77 -8.68 21.83 2.93
CA ASN A 77 -8.81 20.69 2.03
C ASN A 77 -7.60 19.73 2.07
N PHE A 78 -6.70 19.88 3.03
CA PHE A 78 -5.50 19.07 3.17
C PHE A 78 -5.59 18.11 4.38
N PRO A 79 -5.14 16.84 4.27
CA PRO A 79 -4.63 16.17 3.07
C PRO A 79 -5.76 15.69 2.14
N LYS A 80 -5.55 15.79 0.82
CA LYS A 80 -6.49 15.27 -0.19
C LYS A 80 -6.45 13.75 -0.32
N SER A 81 -5.33 13.11 0.01
CA SER A 81 -5.17 11.67 -0.11
C SER A 81 -5.73 10.95 1.11
N LYS A 82 -6.59 9.97 0.86
CA LYS A 82 -7.11 9.03 1.86
C LYS A 82 -6.70 7.62 1.45
N ARG A 83 -6.06 6.88 2.36
CA ARG A 83 -5.70 5.47 2.14
C ARG A 83 -6.68 4.59 2.90
N LEU A 84 -7.41 3.76 2.16
CA LEU A 84 -8.44 2.88 2.69
C LEU A 84 -8.15 1.45 2.22
N ILE A 85 -8.55 0.45 3.01
CA ILE A 85 -8.68 -0.93 2.56
C ILE A 85 -10.06 -1.08 1.94
N SER A 86 -10.14 -1.79 0.82
CA SER A 86 -11.41 -2.10 0.15
C SER A 86 -11.47 -3.60 -0.14
N GLY A 87 -12.61 -4.21 0.17
CA GLY A 87 -12.94 -5.62 -0.09
C GLY A 87 -14.43 -5.78 -0.36
N ASP A 88 -14.91 -7.02 -0.50
CA ASP A 88 -16.32 -7.30 -0.77
C ASP A 88 -17.22 -6.71 0.33
N GLY A 89 -17.87 -5.59 0.02
CA GLY A 89 -18.77 -4.87 0.94
C GLY A 89 -18.09 -4.06 2.05
N ILE A 90 -16.76 -3.93 2.06
CA ILE A 90 -16.02 -3.27 3.15
C ILE A 90 -15.13 -2.14 2.60
N ILE A 91 -15.25 -0.96 3.20
CA ILE A 91 -14.32 0.17 3.00
C ILE A 91 -13.94 0.70 4.38
N GLU A 92 -12.68 0.51 4.78
CA GLU A 92 -12.20 0.87 6.12
C GLU A 92 -10.88 1.65 6.10
N PRO A 93 -10.69 2.58 7.05
CA PRO A 93 -9.42 3.30 7.20
C PRO A 93 -8.31 2.39 7.74
N ILE A 94 -7.10 2.58 7.22
CA ILE A 94 -5.92 1.80 7.62
C ILE A 94 -5.24 2.46 8.82
N GLY A 95 -4.57 1.67 9.66
CA GLY A 95 -3.69 2.17 10.71
C GLY A 95 -4.37 2.40 12.05
N TRP A 96 -5.61 1.95 12.21
CA TRP A 96 -6.30 1.94 13.49
C TRP A 96 -5.97 0.68 14.28
N LEU A 97 -5.50 0.85 15.50
CA LEU A 97 -5.43 -0.21 16.50
C LEU A 97 -6.32 0.15 17.67
N ARG A 98 -7.01 -0.85 18.21
CA ARG A 98 -7.70 -0.73 19.49
C ARG A 98 -6.86 -1.43 20.54
N ILE A 99 -6.51 -0.70 21.59
CA ILE A 99 -5.95 -1.27 22.80
C ILE A 99 -7.15 -1.81 23.59
N ILE A 100 -7.10 -3.10 23.89
CA ILE A 100 -8.12 -3.82 24.65
C ILE A 100 -7.53 -4.25 26.00
N SER A 101 -8.39 -4.40 27.01
CA SER A 101 -7.97 -4.91 28.32
C SER A 101 -7.67 -6.41 28.24
N GLU A 102 -6.93 -6.93 29.23
CA GLU A 102 -6.64 -8.38 29.29
C GLU A 102 -7.93 -9.21 29.44
N ASN A 103 -8.94 -8.67 30.12
CA ASN A 103 -10.25 -9.31 30.28
C ASN A 103 -11.00 -9.35 28.96
N GLU A 104 -11.04 -8.24 28.21
CA GLU A 104 -11.62 -8.20 26.85
C GLU A 104 -10.88 -9.15 25.88
N ALA A 105 -9.55 -9.27 26.01
CA ALA A 105 -8.78 -10.23 25.21
C ALA A 105 -9.16 -11.70 25.51
N LYS A 106 -9.50 -12.01 26.77
CA LYS A 106 -10.01 -13.33 27.18
C LYS A 106 -11.44 -13.58 26.67
N GLU A 107 -12.30 -12.58 26.66
CA GLU A 107 -13.65 -12.66 26.09
C GLU A 107 -13.64 -12.80 24.56
N LEU A 108 -12.77 -12.06 23.87
CA LEU A 108 -12.58 -12.17 22.42
C LEU A 108 -11.99 -13.51 21.98
N SER A 109 -11.18 -14.14 22.84
CA SER A 109 -10.61 -15.47 22.57
C SER A 109 -11.60 -16.61 22.87
N THR A 110 -12.57 -16.40 23.77
CA THR A 110 -13.64 -17.38 24.08
C THR A 110 -14.82 -17.34 23.10
N HIS A 111 -15.02 -16.24 22.37
CA HIS A 111 -16.06 -16.14 21.33
C HIS A 111 -15.68 -16.68 19.93
N LYS A 112 -14.57 -17.41 19.78
CA LYS A 112 -14.30 -18.17 18.55
C LYS A 112 -15.04 -19.52 18.55
N SER A 113 -16.34 -19.48 18.27
CA SER A 113 -17.05 -20.43 17.39
C SER A 113 -18.56 -20.29 17.54
N ASN A 114 -19.13 -19.25 16.95
CA ASN A 114 -20.42 -19.40 16.27
C ASN A 114 -20.18 -19.16 14.78
N LYS A 115 -20.11 -20.28 14.06
CA LYS A 115 -20.09 -20.36 12.61
C LYS A 115 -21.27 -19.56 12.05
N ALA A 116 -20.99 -18.44 11.38
CA ALA A 116 -21.65 -18.20 10.10
C ALA A 116 -21.36 -19.41 9.21
N PRO A 117 -22.31 -19.90 8.39
CA PRO A 117 -22.21 -21.20 7.75
C PRO A 117 -20.86 -21.31 7.05
N ALA A 118 -20.04 -22.19 7.62
CA ALA A 118 -18.81 -22.62 7.02
C ALA A 118 -19.21 -23.26 5.68
N SER A 119 -19.03 -22.52 4.59
CA SER A 119 -18.51 -23.15 3.38
C SER A 119 -17.39 -24.05 3.87
N GLN A 120 -17.62 -25.35 3.66
CA GLN A 120 -16.97 -26.48 4.32
C GLN A 120 -15.47 -26.26 4.58
N PRO A 121 -14.89 -26.89 5.63
CA PRO A 121 -13.44 -26.98 5.73
C PRO A 121 -12.91 -27.40 4.37
N PRO A 122 -11.88 -26.73 3.81
CA PRO A 122 -11.27 -27.25 2.61
C PRO A 122 -10.83 -28.66 2.98
N VAL A 123 -11.50 -29.62 2.36
CA VAL A 123 -11.03 -30.99 2.20
C VAL A 123 -9.53 -30.86 1.93
N ILE A 124 -8.72 -31.70 2.57
CA ILE A 124 -7.32 -31.88 2.22
C ILE A 124 -7.32 -32.30 0.75
N THR A 125 -7.32 -31.33 -0.15
CA THR A 125 -7.11 -31.55 -1.56
C THR A 125 -5.63 -31.75 -1.66
N THR A 126 -5.25 -33.02 -1.85
CA THR A 126 -4.19 -33.48 -2.76
C THR A 126 -3.28 -32.36 -3.27
N PRO A 127 -1.94 -32.52 -3.18
CA PRO A 127 -0.99 -31.47 -3.57
C PRO A 127 -1.45 -30.81 -4.86
N LYS A 128 -1.88 -29.54 -4.77
CA LYS A 128 -2.23 -28.75 -5.95
C LYS A 128 -1.02 -28.87 -6.85
N GLU A 129 -1.20 -29.45 -8.04
CA GLU A 129 -0.12 -29.53 -9.00
C GLU A 129 0.54 -28.16 -9.09
N PRO A 130 1.89 -28.08 -9.07
CA PRO A 130 2.59 -26.81 -9.10
C PRO A 130 2.05 -25.98 -10.26
N TYR A 131 1.61 -24.76 -9.97
CA TYR A 131 1.01 -23.86 -10.98
C TYR A 131 1.94 -23.80 -12.20
N LYS A 132 1.44 -24.21 -13.36
CA LYS A 132 2.19 -24.15 -14.61
C LYS A 132 1.99 -22.77 -15.25
N PRO A 133 3.04 -21.95 -15.37
CA PRO A 133 2.93 -20.65 -16.01
C PRO A 133 2.48 -20.79 -17.46
N THR A 134 1.61 -19.88 -17.90
CA THR A 134 1.14 -19.85 -19.28
C THR A 134 1.87 -18.76 -20.06
N TYR A 135 2.44 -19.13 -21.22
CA TYR A 135 3.08 -18.17 -22.12
C TYR A 135 2.03 -17.29 -22.80
N PHE A 136 2.28 -15.98 -22.80
CA PHE A 136 1.42 -15.00 -23.45
C PHE A 136 1.61 -15.03 -24.97
N THR A 137 0.60 -15.45 -25.73
CA THR A 137 0.65 -15.56 -27.20
C THR A 137 0.09 -14.35 -27.96
N GLY A 138 -0.41 -13.34 -27.23
CA GLY A 138 -1.02 -12.16 -27.83
C GLY A 138 -0.02 -11.10 -28.30
N LYS A 139 -0.54 -10.01 -28.89
CA LYS A 139 0.27 -8.84 -29.22
C LYS A 139 0.70 -8.09 -27.96
N LEU A 140 1.99 -7.75 -27.84
CA LEU A 140 2.49 -6.94 -26.74
C LEU A 140 1.93 -5.52 -26.81
N GLN A 141 1.03 -5.20 -25.89
CA GLN A 141 0.44 -3.88 -25.76
C GLN A 141 0.22 -3.51 -24.30
N PRO A 142 0.25 -2.22 -23.95
CA PRO A 142 -0.13 -1.75 -22.62
C PRO A 142 -1.52 -2.26 -22.25
N GLY A 143 -1.67 -2.76 -21.04
CA GLY A 143 -2.91 -3.33 -20.52
C GLY A 143 -2.96 -4.85 -20.50
N ALA A 144 -2.15 -5.54 -21.32
CA ALA A 144 -2.10 -7.00 -21.32
C ALA A 144 -1.59 -7.56 -19.98
N ILE A 145 -2.19 -8.68 -19.55
CA ILE A 145 -1.83 -9.38 -18.31
C ILE A 145 -1.10 -10.66 -18.68
N VAL A 146 0.08 -10.85 -18.08
CA VAL A 146 0.95 -11.99 -18.34
C VAL A 146 1.37 -12.65 -17.03
N ASP A 147 1.68 -13.94 -17.09
CA ASP A 147 2.32 -14.63 -15.98
C ASP A 147 3.80 -14.24 -15.95
N ALA A 148 4.35 -14.14 -14.74
CA ALA A 148 5.74 -13.77 -14.51
C ALA A 148 6.29 -14.50 -13.28
N GLN A 149 7.61 -14.69 -13.26
CA GLN A 149 8.33 -15.27 -12.14
C GLN A 149 9.33 -14.28 -11.55
N LEU A 150 9.36 -14.13 -10.23
CA LEU A 150 10.42 -13.40 -9.56
C LEU A 150 11.73 -14.18 -9.64
N VAL A 151 12.70 -13.69 -10.41
CA VAL A 151 14.00 -14.36 -10.60
C VAL A 151 15.11 -13.75 -9.77
N ALA A 152 15.02 -12.47 -9.44
CA ALA A 152 16.01 -11.79 -8.62
C ALA A 152 15.44 -10.58 -7.88
N THR A 153 16.16 -10.16 -6.84
CA THR A 153 16.04 -8.83 -6.24
C THR A 153 17.33 -8.08 -6.56
N ASP A 154 17.22 -6.80 -6.92
CA ASP A 154 18.39 -5.98 -7.25
C ASP A 154 19.34 -5.86 -6.04
N THR A 155 20.63 -6.03 -6.28
CA THR A 155 21.67 -6.08 -5.25
C THR A 155 21.83 -4.74 -4.53
N PHE A 156 21.59 -3.63 -5.22
CA PHE A 156 21.79 -2.28 -4.67
C PHE A 156 20.53 -1.71 -4.05
N ASN A 157 19.35 -2.17 -4.50
CA ASN A 157 18.08 -1.70 -3.97
C ASN A 157 17.09 -2.86 -3.78
N PRO A 158 16.85 -3.33 -2.53
CA PRO A 158 16.00 -4.48 -2.26
C PRO A 158 14.51 -4.25 -2.62
N LYS A 159 14.11 -3.01 -2.90
CA LYS A 159 12.77 -2.65 -3.38
C LYS A 159 12.58 -2.94 -4.86
N ILE A 160 13.65 -3.14 -5.62
CA ILE A 160 13.57 -3.48 -7.03
C ILE A 160 13.56 -5.00 -7.18
N LYS A 161 12.46 -5.50 -7.73
CA LYS A 161 12.23 -6.91 -8.03
C LYS A 161 12.37 -7.13 -9.54
N ILE A 162 13.07 -8.17 -9.94
CA ILE A 162 13.29 -8.52 -11.35
C ILE A 162 12.39 -9.69 -11.67
N PHE A 163 11.38 -9.43 -12.50
CA PHE A 163 10.42 -10.43 -12.94
C PHE A 163 10.76 -10.90 -14.35
N ARG A 164 10.84 -12.21 -14.55
CA ARG A 164 10.89 -12.86 -15.86
C ARG A 164 9.47 -13.09 -16.37
N LEU A 165 9.12 -12.49 -17.49
CA LEU A 165 7.80 -12.58 -18.12
C LEU A 165 7.74 -13.80 -19.05
N PHE A 166 6.70 -14.62 -18.92
CA PHE A 166 6.47 -15.75 -19.83
C PHE A 166 5.77 -15.25 -21.10
N LEU A 167 6.57 -14.89 -22.11
CA LEU A 167 6.09 -14.30 -23.38
C LEU A 167 6.28 -15.26 -24.54
N PHE A 168 5.25 -15.41 -25.37
CA PHE A 168 5.18 -16.19 -26.61
C PHE A 168 5.47 -17.68 -26.46
N GLU A 169 6.73 -18.04 -26.23
CA GLU A 169 7.25 -19.40 -26.17
C GLU A 169 8.50 -19.46 -25.27
N PRO A 170 8.86 -20.65 -24.76
CA PRO A 170 10.08 -20.83 -23.98
C PRO A 170 11.33 -20.30 -24.71
N GLY A 171 12.14 -19.51 -24.02
CA GLY A 171 13.34 -18.87 -24.58
C GLY A 171 13.11 -17.46 -25.15
N LYS A 172 11.86 -16.97 -25.21
CA LYS A 172 11.53 -15.57 -25.54
C LYS A 172 11.14 -14.75 -24.32
N GLU A 173 11.46 -15.22 -23.12
CA GLU A 173 11.16 -14.51 -21.88
C GLU A 173 11.90 -13.18 -21.82
N GLN A 174 11.27 -12.22 -21.14
CA GLN A 174 11.86 -10.91 -20.92
C GLN A 174 11.93 -10.61 -19.43
N GLU A 175 13.09 -10.15 -18.96
CA GLU A 175 13.24 -9.67 -17.59
C GLU A 175 12.92 -8.18 -17.49
N VAL A 176 12.08 -7.82 -16.53
CA VAL A 176 11.62 -6.44 -16.31
C VAL A 176 11.74 -6.10 -14.83
N LYS A 177 12.30 -4.92 -14.56
CA LYS A 177 12.42 -4.37 -13.20
C LYS A 177 11.10 -3.75 -12.76
N LEU A 178 10.66 -4.11 -11.55
CA LEU A 178 9.50 -3.54 -10.89
C LEU A 178 9.91 -3.04 -9.51
N ASN A 179 9.57 -1.78 -9.19
CA ASN A 179 9.68 -1.28 -7.83
C ASN A 179 8.50 -1.81 -7.00
N TYR A 180 8.77 -2.75 -6.09
CA TYR A 180 7.78 -3.44 -5.28
C TYR A 180 8.31 -3.66 -3.85
N PHE A 181 7.59 -3.12 -2.88
CA PHE A 181 8.06 -3.03 -1.49
C PHE A 181 7.79 -4.28 -0.65
N ALA A 182 6.82 -5.10 -1.04
CA ALA A 182 6.48 -6.28 -0.25
C ALA A 182 7.51 -7.40 -0.46
N TYR A 183 7.73 -8.17 0.60
CA TYR A 183 8.57 -9.35 0.53
C TYR A 183 7.92 -10.42 -0.35
N LEU A 184 8.69 -10.96 -1.29
CA LEU A 184 8.30 -12.07 -2.14
C LEU A 184 9.48 -13.05 -2.19
N PRO A 185 9.28 -14.34 -1.91
CA PRO A 185 10.35 -15.33 -2.05
C PRO A 185 10.75 -15.47 -3.52
N LEU A 186 12.01 -15.84 -3.78
CA LEU A 186 12.47 -16.15 -5.13
C LEU A 186 11.62 -17.26 -5.74
N SER A 187 11.52 -17.26 -7.07
CA SER A 187 10.68 -18.17 -7.85
C SER A 187 9.18 -18.00 -7.68
N THR A 188 8.72 -16.97 -6.93
CA THR A 188 7.29 -16.63 -6.82
C THR A 188 6.71 -16.34 -8.19
N LEU A 189 5.59 -17.00 -8.51
CA LEU A 189 4.79 -16.74 -9.70
C LEU A 189 3.74 -15.66 -9.41
N ALA A 190 3.54 -14.76 -10.35
CA ALA A 190 2.59 -13.66 -10.24
C ALA A 190 1.97 -13.31 -11.59
N LYS A 191 0.76 -12.74 -11.57
CA LYS A 191 0.21 -12.01 -12.71
C LYS A 191 0.70 -10.57 -12.65
N VAL A 192 1.22 -10.09 -13.77
CA VAL A 192 1.66 -8.71 -13.93
C VAL A 192 0.99 -8.10 -15.15
N LYS A 193 0.66 -6.82 -15.08
CA LYS A 193 0.06 -6.05 -16.17
C LYS A 193 1.14 -5.21 -16.84
N ILE A 194 1.27 -5.36 -18.15
CA ILE A 194 2.17 -4.54 -18.99
C ILE A 194 1.67 -3.10 -18.96
N THR A 195 2.52 -2.16 -18.56
CA THR A 195 2.17 -0.72 -18.49
C THR A 195 2.82 0.08 -19.60
N ASN A 196 3.98 -0.36 -20.10
CA ASN A 196 4.68 0.32 -21.18
C ASN A 196 5.44 -0.68 -22.08
N VAL A 197 5.33 -0.48 -23.39
CA VAL A 197 6.04 -1.24 -24.42
C VAL A 197 6.76 -0.24 -25.33
N GLN A 198 8.05 -0.44 -25.58
CA GLN A 198 8.85 0.35 -26.52
C GLN A 198 9.67 -0.56 -27.41
N ASN A 199 9.71 -0.29 -28.71
CA ASN A 199 10.46 -1.08 -29.69
C ASN A 199 10.17 -2.60 -29.60
N GLY A 200 8.91 -2.96 -29.36
CA GLY A 200 8.48 -4.36 -29.22
C GLY A 200 8.90 -5.03 -27.90
N LYS A 201 9.49 -4.31 -26.94
CA LYS A 201 9.92 -4.82 -25.63
C LYS A 201 9.11 -4.22 -24.50
N VAL A 202 8.80 -5.03 -23.49
CA VAL A 202 8.13 -4.56 -22.27
C VAL A 202 9.13 -3.77 -21.43
N ILE A 203 8.86 -2.50 -21.18
CA ILE A 203 9.75 -1.64 -20.39
C ILE A 203 9.29 -1.58 -18.93
N ASN A 204 7.97 -1.62 -18.71
CA ASN A 204 7.41 -1.46 -17.39
C ASN A 204 6.18 -2.35 -17.20
N ILE A 205 6.00 -2.79 -15.96
CA ILE A 205 4.92 -3.67 -15.53
C ILE A 205 4.33 -3.16 -14.22
N SER A 206 3.18 -3.71 -13.83
CA SER A 206 2.56 -3.49 -12.52
C SER A 206 2.10 -4.81 -11.95
N PHE A 207 2.26 -4.98 -10.63
CA PHE A 207 1.84 -6.20 -9.94
C PHE A 207 0.31 -6.28 -9.88
N VAL A 208 -0.26 -7.43 -10.24
CA VAL A 208 -1.71 -7.69 -10.14
C VAL A 208 -2.01 -8.59 -8.96
N LYS A 209 -1.48 -9.83 -8.97
CA LYS A 209 -1.66 -10.79 -7.88
C LYS A 209 -0.59 -11.88 -7.88
N GLN A 210 -0.32 -12.44 -6.72
CA GLN A 210 0.50 -13.66 -6.59
C GLN A 210 -0.31 -14.88 -7.04
N LEU A 211 0.36 -15.81 -7.72
CA LEU A 211 -0.17 -17.10 -8.11
C LEU A 211 0.27 -18.13 -7.07
N LYS A 212 -0.68 -18.94 -6.59
CA LYS A 212 -0.49 -19.98 -5.57
C LYS A 212 -0.61 -21.36 -6.20
#